data_AF-A0A2S2CKZ4-F1
#
_entry.id   AF-A0A2S2CKZ4-F1
#
_cell.length_a   1.000
_cell.length_b   1.000
_cell.length_c   1.000
_cell.angle_alpha   90.00
_cell.angle_beta   90.00
_cell.angle_gamma   90.00
#
_symmetry.space_group_name_H-M   'P 1'
#
loop_
_entity.id
_entity.type
_entity.pdbx_description
1 polymer ?
#
loop_
_entity_poly.entity_id
_entity_poly.type
_entity_poly.pdbx_seq_one_letter_code
_entity_poly.pdbx_strand_id
1 'polypeptide(L)'
;MGRFHSAITVALLSAGLGLSSVALAQQAPQGNRGQQGQQGQSQAAQPLPPALQAALQSGNPQAVGQAIATLSGGNPQRAAALAEQTVKAAEQLLNTNPQAAVQIAAAAVETVRNTSVQQSAPQQTESVVTTAARIFVTPQAQRVVPEAAAQLAVAAVQVAAATGNPTLTASVANQAVTAAERILTVAPAAAVQIAAVAVQTVKDQPVQQNAPQQTMQVVTTAARIIVQPEAQRIAPQIVATIAATSVQIVSNPVVYQAAPTAAVSVMANAYSAATSQTVTAAVPTAAATVRSELVQASQTQSLTQANPTNPAAINSILAGTNPVTGQPLVVNNQAVQQPISENRNLNASPS
;
A
#
# COMPACT_ATOMS: atom_id res chain seq x y z
N MET A 1 22.50 2.71 -33.26
CA MET A 1 21.25 3.05 -33.95
C MET A 1 20.44 1.77 -34.12
N GLY A 2 19.41 1.57 -33.31
CA GLY A 2 18.53 0.40 -33.39
C GLY A 2 17.17 0.77 -32.84
N ARG A 3 16.24 1.10 -33.74
CA ARG A 3 14.85 1.47 -33.45
C ARG A 3 14.00 0.20 -33.48
N PHE A 4 13.50 -0.25 -32.34
CA PHE A 4 12.46 -1.26 -32.29
C PHE A 4 11.09 -0.59 -32.41
N HIS A 5 10.43 -0.84 -33.53
CA HIS A 5 9.01 -0.58 -33.76
C HIS A 5 8.21 -1.77 -33.19
N SER A 6 7.30 -1.52 -32.26
CA SER A 6 6.25 -2.47 -31.90
C SER A 6 4.96 -2.04 -32.59
N ALA A 7 4.56 -2.84 -33.58
CA ALA A 7 3.26 -2.77 -34.23
C ALA A 7 2.18 -3.27 -33.27
N ILE A 8 1.15 -2.45 -33.05
CA ILE A 8 -0.09 -2.83 -32.36
C ILE A 8 -1.07 -3.28 -33.43
N THR A 9 -1.33 -4.59 -33.47
CA THR A 9 -2.38 -5.19 -34.29
C THR A 9 -3.71 -5.06 -33.55
N VAL A 10 -4.62 -4.28 -34.14
CA VAL A 10 -6.04 -4.18 -33.76
C VAL A 10 -6.77 -5.36 -34.40
N ALA A 11 -7.51 -6.15 -33.60
CA ALA A 11 -8.45 -7.15 -34.11
C ALA A 11 -9.85 -6.90 -33.53
N LEU A 12 -10.81 -7.04 -34.43
CA LEU A 12 -12.20 -6.59 -34.41
C LEU A 12 -13.13 -7.28 -33.40
N LEU A 13 -14.23 -6.55 -33.16
CA LEU A 13 -15.55 -6.94 -32.67
C LEU A 13 -16.02 -8.35 -33.06
N SER A 14 -16.73 -8.99 -32.12
CA SER A 14 -17.89 -9.83 -32.43
C SER A 14 -18.97 -9.65 -31.36
N ALA A 15 -20.14 -9.19 -31.82
CA ALA A 15 -21.37 -9.08 -31.05
C ALA A 15 -22.04 -10.46 -30.98
N GLY A 16 -22.35 -10.92 -29.76
CA GLY A 16 -23.15 -12.11 -29.51
C GLY A 16 -24.37 -11.76 -28.67
N LEU A 17 -25.50 -11.54 -29.34
CA LEU A 17 -26.83 -11.52 -28.73
C LEU A 17 -27.22 -12.97 -28.42
N GLY A 18 -27.19 -13.35 -27.13
CA GLY A 18 -27.69 -14.62 -26.64
C GLY A 18 -28.85 -14.40 -25.68
N LEU A 19 -30.08 -14.57 -26.18
CA LEU A 19 -31.27 -14.75 -25.36
C LEU A 19 -31.14 -16.08 -24.61
N SER A 20 -31.40 -16.09 -23.30
CA SER A 20 -31.54 -17.33 -22.54
C SER A 20 -32.75 -17.26 -21.62
N SER A 21 -33.54 -18.33 -21.71
CA SER A 21 -34.85 -18.57 -21.14
C SER A 21 -34.81 -18.82 -19.63
N VAL A 22 -35.84 -18.33 -18.95
CA VAL A 22 -36.14 -18.62 -17.54
C VAL A 22 -36.75 -20.01 -17.45
N ALA A 23 -36.03 -20.96 -16.85
CA ALA A 23 -36.57 -22.25 -16.45
C ALA A 23 -36.75 -22.25 -14.92
N LEU A 24 -38.01 -22.18 -14.47
CA LEU A 24 -38.41 -22.56 -13.12
C LEU A 24 -38.33 -24.09 -13.02
N ALA A 25 -37.40 -24.62 -12.23
CA ALA A 25 -37.35 -26.02 -11.88
C ALA A 25 -37.54 -26.20 -10.37
N GLN A 26 -38.57 -26.98 -10.04
CA GLN A 26 -38.98 -27.48 -8.72
C GLN A 26 -37.82 -28.14 -7.95
N GLN A 27 -37.64 -27.72 -6.70
CA GLN A 27 -36.80 -28.39 -5.70
C GLN A 27 -37.50 -29.65 -5.17
N ALA A 28 -36.85 -30.80 -5.35
CA ALA A 28 -37.07 -32.01 -4.57
C ALA A 28 -35.84 -32.26 -3.67
N PRO A 29 -36.00 -32.63 -2.39
CA PRO A 29 -34.87 -32.95 -1.52
C PRO A 29 -34.57 -34.45 -1.59
N GLN A 30 -33.47 -34.84 -2.23
CA GLN A 30 -32.99 -36.21 -2.16
C GLN A 30 -31.46 -36.25 -2.05
N GLY A 31 -31.02 -36.91 -0.97
CA GLY A 31 -29.70 -36.80 -0.40
C GLY A 31 -28.57 -37.34 -1.27
N ASN A 32 -27.39 -36.77 -1.05
CA ASN A 32 -26.13 -37.37 -1.46
C ASN A 32 -25.11 -37.16 -0.34
N ARG A 33 -24.99 -38.17 0.54
CA ARG A 33 -23.88 -38.34 1.49
C ARG A 33 -22.81 -39.14 0.79
N GLY A 34 -21.65 -38.54 0.54
CA GLY A 34 -20.44 -39.27 0.18
C GLY A 34 -19.49 -38.47 -0.71
N GLN A 35 -18.23 -38.37 -0.27
CA GLN A 35 -17.06 -37.91 -1.03
C GLN A 35 -16.84 -36.38 -1.12
N GLN A 36 -16.61 -35.74 0.03
CA GLN A 36 -15.73 -34.58 0.14
C GLN A 36 -14.84 -34.78 1.36
N GLY A 37 -13.60 -35.21 1.12
CA GLY A 37 -12.67 -35.53 2.21
C GLY A 37 -11.26 -35.79 1.70
N GLN A 38 -10.70 -34.87 0.91
CA GLN A 38 -9.28 -34.94 0.51
C GLN A 38 -8.79 -33.58 0.02
N GLN A 39 -8.76 -32.59 0.90
CA GLN A 39 -7.98 -31.34 0.74
C GLN A 39 -7.90 -30.68 2.13
N GLY A 40 -7.06 -31.25 2.98
CA GLY A 40 -6.96 -30.84 4.38
C GLY A 40 -6.03 -31.72 5.21
N GLN A 41 -5.12 -32.47 4.58
CA GLN A 41 -3.96 -32.97 5.31
C GLN A 41 -3.11 -31.74 5.63
N SER A 42 -3.33 -31.20 6.83
CA SER A 42 -2.39 -30.32 7.52
C SER A 42 -1.02 -30.96 7.37
N GLN A 43 -0.22 -30.48 6.40
CA GLN A 43 1.18 -30.87 6.27
C GLN A 43 1.79 -30.54 7.61
N ALA A 44 2.03 -31.58 8.42
CA ALA A 44 2.65 -31.44 9.72
C ALA A 44 3.90 -30.60 9.50
N ALA A 45 3.95 -29.43 10.14
CA ALA A 45 4.98 -28.43 9.90
C ALA A 45 6.34 -29.14 9.97
N GLN A 46 7.01 -29.27 8.82
CA GLN A 46 8.32 -29.90 8.80
C GLN A 46 9.20 -29.15 9.82
N PRO A 47 9.85 -29.87 10.74
CA PRO A 47 10.67 -29.21 11.75
C PRO A 47 11.73 -28.37 11.05
N LEU A 48 11.87 -27.12 11.50
CA LEU A 48 12.87 -26.19 10.96
C LEU A 48 14.25 -26.84 10.99
N PRO A 49 15.08 -26.72 9.93
CA PRO A 49 16.45 -27.24 9.95
C PRO A 49 17.24 -26.67 11.14
N PRO A 50 18.12 -27.44 11.82
CA PRO A 50 18.82 -26.99 13.02
C PRO A 50 19.61 -25.68 12.84
N ALA A 51 20.25 -25.48 11.67
CA ALA A 51 20.97 -24.24 11.37
C ALA A 51 20.03 -23.03 11.31
N LEU A 52 18.82 -23.21 10.78
CA LEU A 52 17.82 -22.16 10.72
C LEU A 52 17.22 -21.91 12.11
N GLN A 53 17.00 -22.95 12.92
CA GLN A 53 16.59 -22.79 14.31
C GLN A 53 17.59 -21.98 15.13
N ALA A 54 18.89 -22.28 15.01
CA ALA A 54 19.94 -21.52 15.69
C ALA A 54 20.00 -20.06 15.21
N ALA A 55 19.86 -19.83 13.91
CA ALA A 55 19.79 -18.48 13.35
C ALA A 55 18.58 -17.69 13.88
N LEU A 56 17.40 -18.33 13.96
CA LEU A 56 16.19 -17.73 14.54
C LEU A 56 16.37 -17.38 16.02
N GLN A 57 16.96 -18.28 16.82
CA GLN A 57 17.25 -18.05 18.23
C GLN A 57 18.25 -16.91 18.46
N SER A 58 19.19 -16.72 17.53
CA SER A 58 20.14 -15.60 17.59
C SER A 58 19.50 -14.23 17.34
N GLY A 59 18.31 -14.20 16.71
CA GLY A 59 17.67 -12.96 16.26
C GLY A 59 18.43 -12.20 15.18
N ASN A 60 19.52 -12.74 14.64
CA ASN A 60 20.35 -12.05 13.65
C ASN A 60 19.82 -12.29 12.22
N PRO A 61 19.30 -11.26 11.52
CA PRO A 61 18.76 -11.41 10.17
C PRO A 61 19.82 -11.84 9.14
N GLN A 62 21.09 -11.49 9.33
CA GLN A 62 22.18 -11.92 8.45
C GLN A 62 22.42 -13.43 8.59
N ALA A 63 22.38 -13.95 9.83
CA ALA A 63 22.52 -15.38 10.07
C ALA A 63 21.36 -16.17 9.45
N VAL A 64 20.13 -15.63 9.52
CA VAL A 64 18.95 -16.23 8.87
C VAL A 64 19.13 -16.26 7.35
N GLY A 65 19.54 -15.15 6.74
CA GLY A 65 19.80 -15.08 5.30
C GLY A 65 20.90 -16.06 4.86
N GLN A 66 22.01 -16.13 5.60
CA GLN A 66 23.10 -17.07 5.32
C GLN A 66 22.67 -18.53 5.48
N ALA A 67 21.86 -18.85 6.50
CA ALA A 67 21.32 -20.18 6.70
C ALA A 67 20.41 -20.59 5.53
N ILE A 68 19.51 -19.71 5.08
CA ILE A 68 18.65 -19.99 3.92
C ILE A 68 19.50 -20.18 2.66
N ALA A 69 20.46 -19.29 2.39
CA ALA A 69 21.33 -19.40 1.22
C ALA A 69 22.10 -20.73 1.21
N THR A 70 22.73 -21.09 2.34
CA THR A 70 23.52 -22.33 2.49
C THR A 70 22.65 -23.57 2.35
N LEU A 71 21.51 -23.63 3.07
CA LEU A 71 20.60 -24.79 3.05
C LEU A 71 19.88 -24.95 1.71
N SER A 72 19.65 -23.85 0.99
CA SER A 72 19.05 -23.91 -0.35
C SER A 72 19.99 -24.55 -1.38
N GLY A 73 21.30 -24.48 -1.16
CA GLY A 73 22.30 -24.95 -2.14
C GLY A 73 22.18 -24.25 -3.49
N GLY A 74 21.68 -23.01 -3.52
CA GLY A 74 21.40 -22.26 -4.76
C GLY A 74 20.09 -22.65 -5.45
N ASN A 75 19.30 -23.57 -4.91
CA ASN A 75 17.99 -23.93 -5.46
C ASN A 75 16.92 -22.90 -5.07
N PRO A 76 16.30 -22.18 -6.03
CA PRO A 76 15.36 -21.10 -5.72
C PRO A 76 14.06 -21.59 -5.09
N GLN A 77 13.54 -22.76 -5.47
CA GLN A 77 12.35 -23.33 -4.85
C GLN A 77 12.57 -23.69 -3.38
N ARG A 78 13.73 -24.26 -3.06
CA ARG A 78 14.12 -24.58 -1.69
C ARG A 78 14.35 -23.32 -0.85
N ALA A 79 14.96 -22.29 -1.43
CA ALA A 79 15.10 -20.99 -0.77
C ALA A 79 13.72 -20.39 -0.42
N ALA A 80 12.75 -20.46 -1.33
CA ALA A 80 11.38 -20.00 -1.08
C ALA A 80 10.69 -20.78 0.05
N ALA A 81 10.79 -22.11 0.03
CA ALA A 81 10.21 -22.96 1.07
C ALA A 81 10.82 -22.68 2.45
N LEU A 82 12.15 -22.47 2.52
CA LEU A 82 12.83 -22.10 3.76
C LEU A 82 12.43 -20.69 4.22
N ALA A 83 12.31 -19.73 3.32
CA ALA A 83 11.82 -18.38 3.64
C ALA A 83 10.37 -18.42 4.17
N GLU A 84 9.51 -19.27 3.60
CA GLU A 84 8.15 -19.49 4.08
C GLU A 84 8.12 -20.07 5.50
N GLN A 85 8.93 -21.09 5.77
CA GLN A 85 9.06 -21.64 7.13
C GLN A 85 9.61 -20.59 8.11
N THR A 86 10.58 -19.80 7.67
CA THR A 86 11.21 -18.73 8.44
C THR A 86 10.20 -17.66 8.87
N VAL A 87 9.36 -17.17 7.94
CA VAL A 87 8.38 -16.13 8.27
C VAL A 87 7.24 -16.66 9.14
N LYS A 88 6.85 -17.95 8.99
CA LYS A 88 5.89 -18.59 9.90
C LYS A 88 6.46 -18.69 11.32
N ALA A 89 7.74 -19.01 11.46
CA ALA A 89 8.43 -18.99 12.75
C ALA A 89 8.51 -17.57 13.34
N ALA A 90 8.79 -16.58 12.49
CA ALA A 90 8.77 -15.17 12.91
C ALA A 90 7.40 -14.73 13.43
N GLU A 91 6.31 -15.16 12.79
CA GLU A 91 4.94 -14.89 13.24
C GLU A 91 4.68 -15.46 14.65
N GLN A 92 5.21 -16.64 14.96
CA GLN A 92 5.09 -17.24 16.31
C GLN A 92 5.91 -16.47 17.36
N LEU A 93 7.06 -15.91 16.98
CA LEU A 93 7.92 -15.10 17.87
C LEU A 93 7.31 -13.73 18.19
N LEU A 94 6.28 -13.29 17.47
CA LEU A 94 5.73 -11.95 17.61
C LEU A 94 5.21 -11.62 19.02
N ASN A 95 4.73 -12.64 19.73
CA ASN A 95 4.23 -12.49 21.10
C ASN A 95 5.33 -12.45 22.17
N THR A 96 6.53 -12.94 21.87
CA THR A 96 7.63 -13.07 22.84
C THR A 96 8.79 -12.11 22.53
N ASN A 97 9.12 -11.91 21.25
CA ASN A 97 10.16 -11.01 20.78
C ASN A 97 9.76 -10.37 19.44
N PRO A 98 8.92 -9.30 19.46
CA PRO A 98 8.44 -8.65 18.25
C PRO A 98 9.56 -8.01 17.41
N GLN A 99 10.64 -7.55 18.04
CA GLN A 99 11.80 -7.01 17.34
C GLN A 99 12.48 -8.08 16.48
N ALA A 100 12.78 -9.25 17.06
CA ALA A 100 13.37 -10.36 16.31
C ALA A 100 12.42 -10.86 15.21
N ALA A 101 11.11 -10.97 15.51
CA ALA A 101 10.11 -11.38 14.53
C ALA A 101 10.13 -10.50 13.26
N VAL A 102 10.14 -9.17 13.41
CA VAL A 102 10.19 -8.25 12.27
C VAL A 102 11.50 -8.38 11.47
N GLN A 103 12.64 -8.49 12.16
CA GLN A 103 13.94 -8.63 11.49
C GLN A 103 14.08 -9.95 10.73
N ILE A 104 13.61 -11.05 11.32
CA ILE A 104 13.58 -12.37 10.69
C ILE A 104 12.65 -12.37 9.47
N ALA A 105 11.46 -11.77 9.60
CA ALA A 105 10.53 -11.62 8.49
C ALA A 105 11.14 -10.79 7.34
N ALA A 106 11.88 -9.73 7.66
CA ALA A 106 12.59 -8.93 6.65
C ALA A 106 13.64 -9.76 5.90
N ALA A 107 14.42 -10.60 6.59
CA ALA A 107 15.38 -11.49 5.93
C ALA A 107 14.69 -12.52 5.01
N ALA A 108 13.53 -13.05 5.43
CA ALA A 108 12.74 -13.96 4.60
C ALA A 108 12.18 -13.26 3.35
N VAL A 109 11.65 -12.04 3.49
CA VAL A 109 11.16 -11.22 2.37
C VAL A 109 12.29 -10.88 1.40
N GLU A 110 13.47 -10.52 1.90
CA GLU A 110 14.63 -10.22 1.04
C GLU A 110 15.09 -11.47 0.25
N THR A 111 14.95 -12.67 0.83
CA THR A 111 15.24 -13.92 0.11
C THR A 111 14.31 -14.10 -1.10
N VAL A 112 13.00 -13.93 -0.91
CA VAL A 112 12.01 -14.09 -2.01
C VAL A 112 11.97 -12.88 -2.96
N ARG A 113 12.63 -11.78 -2.61
CA ARG A 113 12.84 -10.64 -3.51
C ARG A 113 13.76 -10.99 -4.68
N ASN A 114 14.58 -12.03 -4.56
CA ASN A 114 15.42 -12.48 -5.66
C ASN A 114 14.55 -12.94 -6.85
N THR A 115 14.80 -12.39 -8.03
CA THR A 115 14.03 -12.67 -9.26
C THR A 115 13.98 -14.16 -9.60
N SER A 116 15.06 -14.92 -9.35
CA SER A 116 15.07 -16.37 -9.62
C SER A 116 14.07 -17.13 -8.74
N VAL A 117 13.89 -16.67 -7.50
CA VAL A 117 12.91 -17.23 -6.55
C VAL A 117 11.49 -16.90 -6.98
N GLN A 118 11.24 -15.65 -7.37
CA GLN A 118 9.92 -15.21 -7.84
C GLN A 118 9.43 -16.01 -9.04
N GLN A 119 10.31 -16.27 -10.02
CA GLN A 119 9.96 -17.03 -11.21
C GLN A 119 9.78 -18.53 -10.93
N SER A 120 10.57 -19.08 -10.00
CA SER A 120 10.61 -20.52 -9.73
C SER A 120 9.58 -20.98 -8.71
N ALA A 121 9.17 -20.10 -7.80
CA ALA A 121 8.33 -20.41 -6.65
C ALA A 121 7.37 -19.23 -6.32
N PRO A 122 6.49 -18.85 -7.26
CA PRO A 122 5.60 -17.70 -7.06
C PRO A 122 4.66 -17.91 -5.86
N GLN A 123 4.05 -19.09 -5.71
CA GLN A 123 3.10 -19.37 -4.62
C GLN A 123 3.75 -19.22 -3.22
N GLN A 124 4.98 -19.68 -3.06
CA GLN A 124 5.73 -19.53 -1.81
C GLN A 124 6.08 -18.07 -1.55
N THR A 125 6.43 -17.31 -2.60
CA THR A 125 6.65 -15.87 -2.51
C THR A 125 5.38 -15.14 -2.01
N GLU A 126 4.21 -15.49 -2.56
CA GLU A 126 2.93 -14.92 -2.12
C GLU A 126 2.62 -15.27 -0.66
N SER A 127 2.88 -16.52 -0.23
CA SER A 127 2.73 -16.96 1.16
C SER A 127 3.64 -16.19 2.11
N VAL A 128 4.90 -15.96 1.71
CA VAL A 128 5.89 -15.19 2.49
C VAL A 128 5.43 -13.76 2.67
N VAL A 129 5.06 -13.09 1.58
CA VAL A 129 4.62 -11.69 1.61
C VAL A 129 3.33 -11.53 2.41
N THR A 130 2.37 -12.45 2.26
CA THR A 130 1.11 -12.43 3.02
C THR A 130 1.36 -12.59 4.52
N THR A 131 2.28 -13.47 4.91
CA THR A 131 2.64 -13.67 6.33
C THR A 131 3.43 -12.48 6.88
N ALA A 132 4.37 -11.94 6.11
CA ALA A 132 5.08 -10.70 6.47
C ALA A 132 4.09 -9.53 6.66
N ALA A 133 3.02 -9.48 5.86
CA ALA A 133 1.98 -8.48 6.00
C ALA A 133 1.20 -8.59 7.31
N ARG A 134 0.88 -9.81 7.75
CA ARG A 134 0.31 -10.02 9.09
C ARG A 134 1.26 -9.55 10.20
N ILE A 135 2.56 -9.79 10.07
CA ILE A 135 3.56 -9.39 11.06
C ILE A 135 3.62 -7.85 11.19
N PHE A 136 3.79 -7.10 10.09
CA PHE A 136 3.94 -5.64 10.19
C PHE A 136 2.63 -4.91 10.54
N VAL A 137 1.45 -5.51 10.29
CA VAL A 137 0.14 -4.94 10.68
C VAL A 137 -0.16 -5.15 12.16
N THR A 138 0.54 -6.08 12.82
CA THR A 138 0.28 -6.42 14.21
C THR A 138 0.69 -5.27 15.14
N PRO A 139 -0.16 -4.88 16.12
CA PRO A 139 0.12 -3.74 17.01
C PRO A 139 1.44 -3.85 17.79
N GLN A 140 1.87 -5.06 18.15
CA GLN A 140 3.12 -5.33 18.87
C GLN A 140 4.33 -4.90 18.04
N ALA A 141 4.38 -5.26 16.75
CA ALA A 141 5.45 -4.84 15.85
C ALA A 141 5.48 -3.32 15.70
N GLN A 142 4.32 -2.70 15.53
CA GLN A 142 4.18 -1.25 15.34
C GLN A 142 4.57 -0.44 16.58
N ARG A 143 4.34 -0.97 17.78
CA ARG A 143 4.68 -0.29 19.03
C ARG A 143 6.16 -0.44 19.41
N VAL A 144 6.75 -1.61 19.15
CA VAL A 144 8.12 -1.92 19.60
C VAL A 144 9.17 -1.50 18.59
N VAL A 145 8.91 -1.67 17.29
CA VAL A 145 9.86 -1.38 16.20
C VAL A 145 9.17 -0.76 14.97
N PRO A 146 8.55 0.44 15.10
CA PRO A 146 7.76 1.04 14.02
C PRO A 146 8.55 1.23 12.72
N GLU A 147 9.83 1.62 12.78
CA GLU A 147 10.65 1.82 11.59
C GLU A 147 10.98 0.50 10.88
N ALA A 148 11.30 -0.55 11.62
CA ALA A 148 11.57 -1.85 11.03
C ALA A 148 10.30 -2.48 10.43
N ALA A 149 9.15 -2.31 11.11
CA ALA A 149 7.86 -2.74 10.60
C ALA A 149 7.51 -2.00 9.30
N ALA A 150 7.81 -0.70 9.22
CA ALA A 150 7.62 0.10 8.01
C ALA A 150 8.52 -0.35 6.85
N GLN A 151 9.79 -0.62 7.12
CA GLN A 151 10.72 -1.15 6.10
C GLN A 151 10.26 -2.52 5.59
N LEU A 152 9.80 -3.39 6.49
CA LEU A 152 9.20 -4.68 6.13
C LEU A 152 7.95 -4.49 5.25
N ALA A 153 7.08 -3.53 5.58
CA ALA A 153 5.90 -3.22 4.78
C ALA A 153 6.27 -2.75 3.37
N VAL A 154 7.25 -1.85 3.24
CA VAL A 154 7.75 -1.39 1.94
C VAL A 154 8.32 -2.56 1.12
N ALA A 155 9.15 -3.41 1.73
CA ALA A 155 9.71 -4.56 1.05
C ALA A 155 8.63 -5.55 0.60
N ALA A 156 7.64 -5.83 1.47
CA ALA A 156 6.51 -6.71 1.15
C ALA A 156 5.69 -6.18 -0.02
N VAL A 157 5.38 -4.88 -0.07
CA VAL A 157 4.65 -4.27 -1.20
C VAL A 157 5.46 -4.37 -2.50
N GLN A 158 6.77 -4.12 -2.46
CA GLN A 158 7.64 -4.23 -3.63
C GLN A 158 7.72 -5.66 -4.16
N VAL A 159 7.84 -6.66 -3.28
CA VAL A 159 7.83 -8.07 -3.68
C VAL A 159 6.46 -8.47 -4.22
N ALA A 160 5.36 -8.02 -3.61
CA ALA A 160 4.00 -8.28 -4.10
C ALA A 160 3.82 -7.75 -5.54
N ALA A 161 4.25 -6.52 -5.80
CA ALA A 161 4.17 -5.92 -7.13
C ALA A 161 4.97 -6.73 -8.17
N ALA A 162 6.13 -7.28 -7.77
CA ALA A 162 6.98 -8.06 -8.65
C ALA A 162 6.40 -9.45 -9.00
N THR A 163 5.45 -10.00 -8.23
CA THR A 163 4.83 -11.29 -8.55
C THR A 163 3.88 -11.22 -9.76
N GLY A 164 3.48 -10.02 -10.17
CA GLY A 164 2.48 -9.83 -11.23
C GLY A 164 1.06 -10.21 -10.82
N ASN A 165 0.80 -10.45 -9.53
CA ASN A 165 -0.54 -10.73 -9.00
C ASN A 165 -1.20 -9.42 -8.52
N PRO A 166 -2.12 -8.82 -9.30
CA PRO A 166 -2.68 -7.51 -8.98
C PRO A 166 -3.53 -7.51 -7.70
N THR A 167 -4.25 -8.60 -7.42
CA THR A 167 -5.10 -8.72 -6.22
C THR A 167 -4.27 -8.81 -4.95
N LEU A 168 -3.19 -9.62 -4.98
CA LEU A 168 -2.25 -9.69 -3.86
C LEU A 168 -1.58 -8.33 -3.63
N THR A 169 -1.12 -7.70 -4.71
CA THR A 169 -0.48 -6.38 -4.69
C THR A 169 -1.36 -5.34 -3.99
N ALA A 170 -2.63 -5.25 -4.39
CA ALA A 170 -3.58 -4.33 -3.77
C ALA A 170 -3.86 -4.67 -2.30
N SER A 171 -3.97 -5.96 -1.96
CA SER A 171 -4.20 -6.41 -0.57
C SER A 171 -3.04 -6.04 0.35
N VAL A 172 -1.80 -6.28 -0.08
CA VAL A 172 -0.59 -5.97 0.69
C VAL A 172 -0.40 -4.46 0.79
N ALA A 173 -0.63 -3.71 -0.29
CA ALA A 173 -0.60 -2.25 -0.28
C ALA A 173 -1.63 -1.67 0.71
N ASN A 174 -2.84 -2.23 0.76
CA ASN A 174 -3.90 -1.81 1.70
C ASN A 174 -3.50 -2.07 3.16
N GLN A 175 -2.94 -3.25 3.44
CA GLN A 175 -2.39 -3.58 4.75
C GLN A 175 -1.25 -2.62 5.14
N ALA A 176 -0.36 -2.31 4.20
CA ALA A 176 0.76 -1.40 4.41
C ALA A 176 0.30 0.01 4.76
N VAL A 177 -0.65 0.61 4.02
CA VAL A 177 -1.15 1.95 4.37
C VAL A 177 -1.95 1.97 5.67
N THR A 178 -2.62 0.87 6.03
CA THR A 178 -3.29 0.74 7.34
C THR A 178 -2.27 0.74 8.46
N ALA A 179 -1.13 0.05 8.28
CA ALA A 179 -0.01 0.12 9.23
C ALA A 179 0.61 1.52 9.28
N ALA A 180 0.76 2.17 8.12
CA ALA A 180 1.27 3.52 7.99
C ALA A 180 0.41 4.54 8.78
N GLU A 181 -0.91 4.48 8.65
CA GLU A 181 -1.84 5.35 9.39
C GLU A 181 -1.68 5.17 10.90
N ARG A 182 -1.47 3.95 11.39
CA ARG A 182 -1.28 3.66 12.82
C ARG A 182 0.05 4.17 13.38
N ILE A 183 1.12 4.11 12.59
CA ILE A 183 2.44 4.59 13.03
C ILE A 183 2.66 6.08 12.75
N LEU A 184 1.72 6.76 12.11
CA LEU A 184 1.89 8.14 11.66
C LEU A 184 2.25 9.12 12.79
N THR A 185 1.72 8.90 13.99
CA THR A 185 2.02 9.75 15.15
C THR A 185 3.40 9.48 15.76
N VAL A 186 3.97 8.30 15.55
CA VAL A 186 5.26 7.89 16.15
C VAL A 186 6.42 7.93 15.15
N ALA A 187 6.16 7.56 13.90
CA ALA A 187 7.13 7.48 12.80
C ALA A 187 6.54 8.07 11.50
N PRO A 188 6.22 9.38 11.47
CA PRO A 188 5.56 10.04 10.33
C PRO A 188 6.34 9.93 9.01
N ALA A 189 7.67 10.00 9.04
CA ALA A 189 8.50 9.81 7.85
C ALA A 189 8.28 8.42 7.23
N ALA A 190 8.24 7.39 8.09
CA ALA A 190 8.05 6.02 7.67
C ALA A 190 6.63 5.78 7.14
N ALA A 191 5.62 6.37 7.80
CA ALA A 191 4.23 6.32 7.34
C ALA A 191 4.06 6.93 5.93
N VAL A 192 4.64 8.11 5.69
CA VAL A 192 4.58 8.76 4.38
C VAL A 192 5.31 7.94 3.32
N GLN A 193 6.46 7.34 3.66
CA GLN A 193 7.19 6.46 2.74
C GLN A 193 6.38 5.21 2.35
N ILE A 194 5.71 4.56 3.30
CA ILE A 194 4.83 3.42 3.01
C ILE A 194 3.69 3.86 2.08
N ALA A 195 3.03 4.99 2.41
CA ALA A 195 1.93 5.52 1.61
C ALA A 195 2.38 5.80 0.16
N ALA A 196 3.57 6.37 -0.03
CA ALA A 196 4.13 6.64 -1.34
C ALA A 196 4.33 5.35 -2.16
N VAL A 197 4.95 4.33 -1.55
CA VAL A 197 5.17 3.05 -2.22
C VAL A 197 3.85 2.36 -2.55
N ALA A 198 2.91 2.31 -1.60
CA ALA A 198 1.61 1.69 -1.82
C ALA A 198 0.81 2.38 -2.93
N VAL A 199 0.76 3.72 -2.93
CA VAL A 199 0.07 4.52 -3.97
C VAL A 199 0.73 4.33 -5.33
N GLN A 200 2.07 4.37 -5.39
CA GLN A 200 2.81 4.15 -6.63
C GLN A 200 2.57 2.74 -7.19
N THR A 201 2.45 1.74 -6.32
CA THR A 201 2.20 0.35 -6.71
C THR A 201 0.77 0.12 -7.22
N VAL A 202 -0.26 0.67 -6.55
CA VAL A 202 -1.65 0.52 -7.03
C VAL A 202 -1.97 1.40 -8.24
N LYS A 203 -1.06 2.30 -8.64
CA LYS A 203 -1.14 3.05 -9.89
C LYS A 203 -1.11 2.13 -11.11
N ASP A 204 -0.53 0.94 -11.01
CA ASP A 204 -0.41 0.04 -12.15
C ASP A 204 -1.79 -0.39 -12.68
N GLN A 205 -1.97 -0.28 -14.00
CA GLN A 205 -3.26 -0.52 -14.65
C GLN A 205 -3.86 -1.91 -14.36
N PRO A 206 -3.09 -3.02 -14.34
CA PRO A 206 -3.63 -4.32 -13.93
C PRO A 206 -4.21 -4.31 -12.51
N VAL A 207 -3.60 -3.57 -11.57
CA VAL A 207 -4.09 -3.46 -10.20
C VAL A 207 -5.42 -2.70 -10.14
N GLN A 208 -5.49 -1.57 -10.84
CA GLN A 208 -6.71 -0.76 -10.92
C GLN A 208 -7.89 -1.53 -11.52
N GLN A 209 -7.64 -2.39 -12.52
CA GLN A 209 -8.69 -3.16 -13.18
C GLN A 209 -9.17 -4.36 -12.35
N ASN A 210 -8.25 -5.07 -11.69
CA ASN A 210 -8.58 -6.31 -10.98
C ASN A 210 -8.94 -6.10 -9.50
N ALA A 211 -8.50 -5.00 -8.90
CA ALA A 211 -8.75 -4.69 -7.49
C ALA A 211 -9.09 -3.19 -7.28
N PRO A 212 -10.12 -2.65 -7.96
CA PRO A 212 -10.45 -1.23 -7.89
C PRO A 212 -10.89 -0.78 -6.49
N GLN A 213 -11.56 -1.65 -5.73
CA GLN A 213 -12.01 -1.35 -4.37
C GLN A 213 -10.83 -1.22 -3.40
N GLN A 214 -9.86 -2.14 -3.46
CA GLN A 214 -8.65 -2.08 -2.64
C GLN A 214 -7.76 -0.91 -3.06
N THR A 215 -7.65 -0.63 -4.37
CA THR A 215 -6.97 0.55 -4.90
C THR A 215 -7.56 1.83 -4.28
N MET A 216 -8.89 1.93 -4.26
CA MET A 216 -9.59 3.07 -3.66
C MET A 216 -9.34 3.19 -2.15
N GLN A 217 -9.32 2.07 -1.43
CA GLN A 217 -8.98 2.07 0.01
C GLN A 217 -7.55 2.57 0.23
N VAL A 218 -6.58 2.12 -0.57
CA VAL A 218 -5.19 2.55 -0.49
C VAL A 218 -5.05 4.06 -0.64
N VAL A 219 -5.63 4.63 -1.71
CA VAL A 219 -5.54 6.09 -1.95
C VAL A 219 -6.38 6.90 -0.95
N THR A 220 -7.47 6.34 -0.42
CA THR A 220 -8.24 6.99 0.66
C THR A 220 -7.42 7.13 1.93
N THR A 221 -6.76 6.06 2.36
CA THR A 221 -5.91 6.09 3.55
C THR A 221 -4.67 6.96 3.31
N ALA A 222 -4.03 6.84 2.15
CA ALA A 222 -2.89 7.70 1.80
C ALA A 222 -3.28 9.19 1.78
N ALA A 223 -4.46 9.54 1.27
CA ALA A 223 -4.98 10.90 1.29
C ALA A 223 -5.15 11.43 2.72
N ARG A 224 -5.59 10.59 3.68
CA ARG A 224 -5.67 10.96 5.09
C ARG A 224 -4.29 11.18 5.72
N ILE A 225 -3.31 10.37 5.35
CA ILE A 225 -1.93 10.50 5.84
C ILE A 225 -1.34 11.84 5.41
N ILE A 226 -1.49 12.21 4.13
CA ILE A 226 -0.82 13.41 3.58
C ILE A 226 -1.48 14.75 3.97
N VAL A 227 -2.72 14.74 4.45
CA VAL A 227 -3.35 15.95 5.01
C VAL A 227 -2.89 16.22 6.44
N GLN A 228 -2.17 15.31 7.09
CA GLN A 228 -1.66 15.55 8.43
C GLN A 228 -0.49 16.56 8.41
N PRO A 229 -0.47 17.54 9.33
CA PRO A 229 0.56 18.56 9.39
C PRO A 229 1.98 18.00 9.50
N GLU A 230 2.17 16.97 10.32
CA GLU A 230 3.46 16.32 10.56
C GLU A 230 4.00 15.66 9.28
N ALA A 231 3.14 15.00 8.51
CA ALA A 231 3.51 14.41 7.22
C ALA A 231 4.00 15.47 6.23
N GLN A 232 3.27 16.59 6.13
CA GLN A 232 3.63 17.72 5.27
C GLN A 232 4.95 18.36 5.67
N ARG A 233 5.19 18.52 6.98
CA ARG A 233 6.43 19.10 7.52
C ARG A 233 7.65 18.24 7.24
N ILE A 234 7.50 16.92 7.36
CA ILE A 234 8.62 15.98 7.33
C ILE A 234 8.98 15.59 5.90
N ALA A 235 7.99 15.41 5.03
CA ALA A 235 8.19 14.91 3.68
C ALA A 235 7.32 15.65 2.65
N PRO A 236 7.46 16.98 2.51
CA PRO A 236 6.57 17.77 1.65
C PRO A 236 6.65 17.37 0.16
N GLN A 237 7.82 16.94 -0.31
CA GLN A 237 8.00 16.45 -1.69
C GLN A 237 7.21 15.16 -1.94
N ILE A 238 7.29 14.20 -1.00
CA ILE A 238 6.59 12.93 -1.11
C ILE A 238 5.07 13.15 -1.00
N VAL A 239 4.63 14.04 -0.11
CA VAL A 239 3.22 14.45 0.00
C VAL A 239 2.71 14.99 -1.33
N ALA A 240 3.45 15.87 -2.00
CA ALA A 240 3.06 16.39 -3.32
C ALA A 240 2.92 15.26 -4.37
N THR A 241 3.86 14.32 -4.40
CA THR A 241 3.80 13.16 -5.31
C THR A 241 2.59 12.27 -5.03
N ILE A 242 2.31 11.98 -3.75
CA ILE A 242 1.13 11.19 -3.37
C ILE A 242 -0.15 11.93 -3.76
N ALA A 243 -0.23 13.24 -3.54
CA ALA A 243 -1.41 14.05 -3.87
C ALA A 243 -1.76 13.95 -5.37
N ALA A 244 -0.80 14.26 -6.25
CA ALA A 244 -1.01 14.15 -7.70
C ALA A 244 -1.33 12.71 -8.11
N THR A 245 -0.55 11.73 -7.65
CA THR A 245 -0.78 10.33 -8.02
C THR A 245 -2.15 9.82 -7.56
N SER A 246 -2.61 10.25 -6.38
CA SER A 246 -3.95 9.90 -5.87
C SER A 246 -5.05 10.46 -6.76
N VAL A 247 -4.96 11.72 -7.19
CA VAL A 247 -5.92 12.32 -8.15
C VAL A 247 -5.90 11.59 -9.48
N GLN A 248 -4.72 11.27 -10.01
CA GLN A 248 -4.59 10.48 -11.23
C GLN A 248 -5.29 9.11 -11.12
N ILE A 249 -5.08 8.38 -10.01
CA ILE A 249 -5.69 7.07 -9.77
C ILE A 249 -7.21 7.19 -9.65
N VAL A 250 -7.73 8.10 -8.83
CA VAL A 250 -9.18 8.23 -8.64
C VAL A 250 -9.87 8.85 -9.85
N SER A 251 -9.14 9.44 -10.79
CA SER A 251 -9.68 9.88 -12.08
C SER A 251 -9.85 8.73 -13.08
N ASN A 252 -9.35 7.53 -12.78
CA ASN A 252 -9.60 6.34 -13.59
C ASN A 252 -11.08 5.92 -13.46
N PRO A 253 -11.83 5.73 -14.57
CA PRO A 253 -13.24 5.38 -14.52
C PRO A 253 -13.57 4.12 -13.70
N VAL A 254 -12.73 3.08 -13.76
CA VAL A 254 -12.96 1.81 -13.05
C VAL A 254 -12.81 2.00 -11.54
N VAL A 255 -11.78 2.72 -11.12
CA VAL A 255 -11.52 3.00 -9.69
C VAL A 255 -12.57 3.98 -9.16
N TYR A 256 -12.90 5.02 -9.91
CA TYR A 256 -13.92 6.00 -9.54
C TYR A 256 -15.30 5.37 -9.35
N GLN A 257 -15.73 4.52 -10.29
CA GLN A 257 -17.02 3.82 -10.22
C GLN A 257 -17.14 2.91 -9.00
N ALA A 258 -16.03 2.41 -8.46
CA ALA A 258 -16.06 1.57 -7.26
C ALA A 258 -16.52 2.34 -6.00
N ALA A 259 -16.18 3.63 -5.88
CA ALA A 259 -16.66 4.49 -4.80
C ALA A 259 -16.57 6.00 -5.14
N PRO A 260 -17.56 6.56 -5.86
CA PRO A 260 -17.49 7.94 -6.33
C PRO A 260 -17.34 8.99 -5.20
N THR A 261 -18.05 8.80 -4.08
CA THR A 261 -17.94 9.73 -2.93
C THR A 261 -16.55 9.70 -2.29
N ALA A 262 -15.93 8.51 -2.20
CA ALA A 262 -14.58 8.38 -1.67
C ALA A 262 -13.55 9.03 -2.62
N ALA A 263 -13.71 8.85 -3.93
CA ALA A 263 -12.87 9.51 -4.94
C ALA A 263 -12.88 11.03 -4.80
N VAL A 264 -14.06 11.65 -4.67
CA VAL A 264 -14.18 13.10 -4.47
C VAL A 264 -13.51 13.55 -3.16
N SER A 265 -13.63 12.78 -2.07
CA SER A 265 -12.94 13.06 -0.82
C SER A 265 -11.41 12.97 -0.95
N VAL A 266 -10.90 11.98 -1.69
CA VAL A 266 -9.46 11.85 -2.03
C VAL A 266 -8.99 13.06 -2.83
N MET A 267 -9.74 13.48 -3.84
CA MET A 267 -9.46 14.68 -4.64
C MET A 267 -9.38 15.94 -3.77
N ALA A 268 -10.32 16.11 -2.84
CA ALA A 268 -10.35 17.24 -1.92
C ALA A 268 -9.12 17.25 -0.98
N ASN A 269 -8.80 16.10 -0.38
CA ASN A 269 -7.66 15.95 0.51
C ASN A 269 -6.32 16.14 -0.22
N ALA A 270 -6.18 15.61 -1.44
CA ALA A 270 -4.99 15.80 -2.27
C ALA A 270 -4.78 17.28 -2.62
N TYR A 271 -5.84 18.00 -3.00
CA TYR A 271 -5.76 19.44 -3.27
C TYR A 271 -5.41 20.24 -2.01
N SER A 272 -6.04 19.94 -0.87
CA SER A 272 -5.73 20.56 0.43
C SER A 272 -4.27 20.36 0.85
N ALA A 273 -3.71 19.16 0.63
CA ALA A 273 -2.31 18.87 0.93
C ALA A 273 -1.37 19.59 -0.04
N ALA A 274 -1.65 19.56 -1.35
CA ALA A 274 -0.83 20.18 -2.38
C ALA A 274 -0.80 21.72 -2.31
N THR A 275 -1.85 22.34 -1.75
CA THR A 275 -1.96 23.79 -1.56
C THR A 275 -1.49 24.25 -0.19
N SER A 276 -1.04 23.35 0.69
CA SER A 276 -0.54 23.75 2.00
C SER A 276 0.73 24.59 1.86
N GLN A 277 0.96 25.52 2.79
CA GLN A 277 2.11 26.40 2.74
C GLN A 277 3.43 25.62 2.73
N THR A 278 3.54 24.58 3.57
CA THR A 278 4.72 23.73 3.68
C THR A 278 5.03 23.01 2.36
N VAL A 279 4.00 22.45 1.72
CA VAL A 279 4.17 21.73 0.45
C VAL A 279 4.45 22.70 -0.68
N THR A 280 3.75 23.84 -0.75
CA THR A 280 3.95 24.87 -1.79
C THR A 280 5.34 25.49 -1.69
N ALA A 281 5.86 25.71 -0.48
CA ALA A 281 7.22 26.22 -0.28
C ALA A 281 8.29 25.24 -0.78
N ALA A 282 8.09 23.93 -0.60
CA ALA A 282 9.03 22.90 -1.02
C ALA A 282 8.86 22.46 -2.49
N VAL A 283 7.62 22.48 -3.01
CA VAL A 283 7.23 22.06 -4.36
C VAL A 283 6.24 23.07 -4.94
N PRO A 284 6.71 24.20 -5.49
CA PRO A 284 5.84 25.28 -5.98
C PRO A 284 4.86 24.86 -7.08
N THR A 285 5.17 23.78 -7.80
CA THR A 285 4.34 23.27 -8.90
C THR A 285 3.24 22.30 -8.46
N ALA A 286 3.23 21.83 -7.21
CA ALA A 286 2.32 20.78 -6.74
C ALA A 286 0.84 21.15 -6.90
N ALA A 287 0.47 22.35 -6.44
CA ALA A 287 -0.90 22.85 -6.53
C ALA A 287 -1.38 22.99 -7.99
N ALA A 288 -0.51 23.44 -8.90
CA ALA A 288 -0.83 23.59 -10.32
C ALA A 288 -1.05 22.23 -10.99
N THR A 289 -0.22 21.23 -10.68
CA THR A 289 -0.37 19.86 -11.20
C THR A 289 -1.70 19.26 -10.75
N VAL A 290 -2.00 19.27 -9.44
CA VAL A 290 -3.24 18.72 -8.91
C VAL A 290 -4.46 19.45 -9.48
N ARG A 291 -4.40 20.78 -9.61
CA ARG A 291 -5.46 21.58 -10.24
C ARG A 291 -5.73 21.15 -11.69
N SER A 292 -4.67 20.95 -12.48
CA SER A 292 -4.80 20.52 -13.88
C SER A 292 -5.47 19.15 -13.98
N GLU A 293 -5.09 18.19 -13.13
CA GLU A 293 -5.68 16.86 -13.10
C GLU A 293 -7.16 16.89 -12.66
N LEU A 294 -7.51 17.72 -11.67
CA LEU A 294 -8.90 17.93 -11.26
C LEU A 294 -9.75 18.52 -12.39
N VAL A 295 -9.23 19.53 -13.09
CA VAL A 295 -9.93 20.11 -14.25
C VAL A 295 -10.17 19.04 -15.32
N GLN A 296 -9.17 18.21 -15.62
CA GLN A 296 -9.32 17.10 -16.55
C GLN A 296 -10.40 16.11 -16.08
N ALA A 297 -10.37 15.71 -14.81
CA ALA A 297 -11.35 14.80 -14.21
C ALA A 297 -12.79 15.36 -14.28
N SER A 298 -12.97 16.67 -14.13
CA SER A 298 -14.29 17.33 -14.25
C SER A 298 -14.87 17.27 -15.66
N GLN A 299 -14.02 17.15 -16.68
CA GLN A 299 -14.41 17.08 -18.09
C GLN A 299 -14.58 15.64 -18.58
N THR A 300 -14.14 14.64 -17.80
CA THR A 300 -14.23 13.23 -18.16
C THR A 300 -15.67 12.74 -18.09
N GLN A 301 -16.27 12.51 -19.26
CA GLN A 301 -17.68 12.15 -19.39
C GLN A 301 -18.05 10.88 -18.61
N SER A 302 -17.19 9.86 -18.57
CA SER A 302 -17.44 8.63 -17.82
C SER A 302 -17.51 8.83 -16.30
N LEU A 303 -16.77 9.81 -15.75
CA LEU A 303 -16.86 10.15 -14.33
C LEU A 303 -18.17 10.89 -14.03
N THR A 304 -18.59 11.78 -14.93
CA THR A 304 -19.87 12.49 -14.83
C THR A 304 -21.06 11.54 -14.99
N GLN A 305 -20.96 10.52 -15.84
CA GLN A 305 -21.99 9.47 -15.93
C GLN A 305 -22.07 8.64 -14.63
N ALA A 306 -20.92 8.30 -14.03
CA ALA A 306 -20.87 7.57 -12.77
C ALA A 306 -21.35 8.43 -11.56
N ASN A 307 -21.14 9.74 -11.61
CA ASN A 307 -21.58 10.69 -10.61
C ASN A 307 -21.91 12.05 -11.26
N PRO A 308 -23.20 12.35 -11.52
CA PRO A 308 -23.61 13.60 -12.17
C PRO A 308 -23.21 14.87 -11.41
N THR A 309 -22.95 14.77 -10.10
CA THR A 309 -22.50 15.90 -9.28
C THR A 309 -20.99 16.15 -9.37
N ASN A 310 -20.23 15.29 -10.05
CA ASN A 310 -18.76 15.35 -10.11
C ASN A 310 -18.20 16.71 -10.56
N PRO A 311 -18.67 17.33 -11.67
CA PRO A 311 -18.16 18.63 -12.08
C PRO A 311 -18.39 19.72 -11.01
N ALA A 312 -19.56 19.73 -10.37
CA ALA A 312 -19.88 20.67 -9.30
C ALA A 312 -19.01 20.44 -8.06
N ALA A 313 -18.79 19.18 -7.66
CA ALA A 313 -17.94 18.83 -6.54
C ALA A 313 -16.47 19.24 -6.76
N ILE A 314 -15.93 19.00 -7.96
CA ILE A 314 -14.58 19.43 -8.32
C ILE A 314 -14.46 20.96 -8.33
N ASN A 315 -15.46 21.67 -8.87
CA ASN A 315 -15.47 23.14 -8.83
C ASN A 315 -15.46 23.67 -7.38
N SER A 316 -16.18 23.04 -6.46
CA SER A 316 -16.12 23.36 -5.03
C SER A 316 -14.72 23.15 -4.45
N ILE A 317 -14.06 22.03 -4.77
CA ILE A 317 -12.67 21.76 -4.33
C ILE A 317 -11.73 22.86 -4.83
N LEU A 318 -11.82 23.21 -6.12
CA LEU A 318 -10.99 24.25 -6.75
C LEU A 318 -11.25 25.65 -6.17
N ALA A 319 -12.46 25.88 -5.65
CA ALA A 319 -12.84 27.09 -4.92
C ALA A 319 -12.40 27.08 -3.45
N GLY A 320 -11.78 25.99 -2.97
CA GLY A 320 -11.32 25.87 -1.58
C GLY A 320 -12.37 25.35 -0.60
N THR A 321 -13.45 24.74 -1.08
CA THR A 321 -14.55 24.22 -0.25
C THR A 321 -14.63 22.70 -0.35
N ASN A 322 -14.81 22.02 0.78
CA ASN A 322 -15.06 20.59 0.80
C ASN A 322 -16.48 20.29 0.28
N PRO A 323 -16.65 19.55 -0.82
CA PRO A 323 -17.96 19.33 -1.42
C PRO A 323 -18.87 18.40 -0.60
N VAL A 324 -18.32 17.65 0.36
CA VAL A 324 -19.10 16.73 1.22
C VAL A 324 -19.67 17.45 2.44
N THR A 325 -18.89 18.35 3.04
CA THR A 325 -19.30 19.06 4.27
C THR A 325 -19.76 20.50 4.04
N GLY A 326 -19.46 21.07 2.88
CA GLY A 326 -19.67 22.50 2.60
C GLY A 326 -18.73 23.44 3.37
N GLN A 327 -17.78 22.90 4.15
CA GLN A 327 -16.83 23.69 4.93
C GLN A 327 -15.62 24.09 4.09
N PRO A 328 -14.92 25.19 4.40
CA PRO A 328 -13.63 25.50 3.81
C PRO A 328 -12.66 24.32 3.98
N LEU A 329 -11.87 24.02 2.94
CA LEU A 329 -10.76 23.09 3.06
C LEU A 329 -9.80 23.62 4.13
N VAL A 330 -9.32 22.73 4.99
CA VAL A 330 -8.39 23.09 6.06
C VAL A 330 -7.04 23.39 5.42
N VAL A 331 -6.82 24.65 5.06
CA VAL A 331 -5.50 25.13 4.63
C VAL A 331 -4.68 25.30 5.90
N ASN A 332 -3.75 24.37 6.14
CA ASN A 332 -2.95 24.38 7.35
C ASN A 332 -1.87 25.47 7.27
N ASN A 333 -2.29 26.72 7.50
CA ASN A 333 -1.46 27.94 7.47
C ASN A 333 -0.80 28.24 8.82
N GLN A 334 -0.66 27.25 9.71
CA GLN A 334 0.08 27.43 10.95
C GLN A 334 1.58 27.51 10.64
N ALA A 335 2.03 28.71 10.26
CA ALA A 335 3.42 29.10 10.44
C ALA A 335 3.73 28.94 11.92
N VAL A 336 4.60 27.99 12.26
CA VAL A 336 5.09 27.80 13.63
C VAL A 336 5.77 29.10 14.04
N GLN A 337 5.08 29.94 14.81
CA GLN A 337 5.72 30.99 15.58
C GLN A 337 6.67 30.27 16.54
N GLN A 338 7.95 30.21 16.17
CA GLN A 338 8.99 29.76 17.08
C GLN A 338 8.88 30.63 18.34
N PRO A 339 8.69 30.06 19.54
CA PRO A 339 8.81 30.83 20.75
C PRO A 339 10.27 31.29 20.82
N ILE A 340 10.48 32.59 20.57
CA ILE A 340 11.76 33.24 20.82
C ILE A 340 11.89 33.23 22.34
N SER A 341 12.51 32.18 22.88
CA SER A 341 12.97 32.17 24.28
C SER A 341 14.09 33.21 24.38
N GLU A 342 13.68 34.46 24.58
CA GLU A 342 14.53 35.59 24.91
C GLU A 342 15.19 35.29 26.26
N ASN A 343 16.31 34.59 26.20
CA ASN A 343 17.18 34.32 27.34
C ASN A 343 17.87 35.63 27.74
N ARG A 344 17.13 36.55 28.37
CA ARG A 344 17.70 37.66 29.12
C ARG A 344 18.34 37.09 30.38
N ASN A 345 19.57 36.62 30.20
CA ASN A 345 20.50 36.40 31.28
C ASN A 345 20.86 37.78 31.87
N LEU A 346 20.12 38.19 32.89
CA LEU A 346 20.39 39.36 33.73
C LEU A 346 21.64 39.06 34.57
N ASN A 347 22.81 39.30 33.98
CA ASN A 347 24.05 39.45 34.70
C ASN A 347 24.03 40.80 35.44
N ALA A 348 23.49 40.80 36.66
CA ALA A 348 23.62 41.92 37.59
C ALA A 348 24.46 41.45 38.80
N SER A 349 25.76 41.73 38.75
CA SER A 349 26.62 41.75 39.95
C SER A 349 26.63 43.17 40.51
N PRO A 350 26.24 43.41 41.78
CA PRO A 350 26.71 44.55 42.53
C PRO A 350 27.91 44.16 43.40
N SER A 351 28.79 45.15 43.55
CA SER A 351 30.05 45.16 44.29
C SER A 351 29.89 45.02 45.79
#